data_AF-A0A420DZE8-F1
#
_entry.id   AF-A0A420DZE8-F1
#
_cell.length_a   1.000
_cell.length_b   1.000
_cell.length_c   1.000
_cell.angle_alpha   90.00
_cell.angle_beta   90.00
_cell.angle_gamma   90.00
#
_symmetry.space_group_name_H-M   'P 1'
#
loop_
_entity.id
_entity.type
_entity.pdbx_description
1 polymer ?
#
loop_
_entity_poly.entity_id
_entity_poly.type
_entity_poly.pdbx_seq_one_letter_code
_entity_poly.pdbx_strand_id
1 'polypeptide(L)'
;MNYGIYIIIGFIIVPLGILFAYYKDYKQNKIEFKNSIKTVGKGLINGIILLVIIGGLKMASEFIIPFNKDHGIEFNSEREKLGIPTVASNWKIDNHYSGQFETQWWKPNPRNGHFKKIIEYGIFNIKPETDYYQNENIKGTFAWSKYDFEKKTIQYFLGKPNEKEISVTESGKLKYGKPTIIVNINKDEFNNYITEK
;
A
#
# COMPACT_ATOMS: atom_id res chain seq x y z
N MET A 1 -1.93 11.62 42.18
CA MET A 1 -3.13 12.32 41.66
C MET A 1 -4.30 11.36 41.79
N ASN A 2 -5.32 11.69 42.59
CA ASN A 2 -6.36 10.73 42.95
C ASN A 2 -7.45 10.67 41.85
N TYR A 3 -7.20 9.88 40.81
CA TYR A 3 -8.06 9.76 39.63
C TYR A 3 -9.49 9.30 39.94
N GLY A 4 -9.73 8.67 41.10
CA GLY A 4 -11.06 8.24 41.54
C GLY A 4 -12.05 9.39 41.70
N ILE A 5 -11.61 10.56 42.17
CA ILE A 5 -12.48 11.75 42.31
C ILE A 5 -12.91 12.28 40.95
N TYR A 6 -12.01 12.31 39.96
CA TYR A 6 -12.35 12.76 38.61
C TYR A 6 -13.27 11.79 37.88
N ILE A 7 -13.13 10.47 38.13
CA ILE A 7 -14.04 9.45 37.62
C ILE A 7 -15.44 9.61 38.21
N ILE A 8 -15.56 9.81 39.53
CA ILE A 8 -16.86 10.02 40.20
C ILE A 8 -17.54 11.31 39.71
N ILE A 9 -16.78 12.41 39.59
CA ILE A 9 -17.31 13.68 39.08
C ILE A 9 -17.77 13.51 37.63
N GLY A 10 -16.93 12.94 36.76
CA GLY A 10 -17.20 12.81 35.33
C GLY A 10 -18.31 11.82 34.97
N PHE A 11 -18.40 10.68 35.67
CA PHE A 11 -19.33 9.59 35.32
C PHE A 11 -20.57 9.50 36.20
N ILE A 12 -20.60 10.15 37.37
CA ILE A 12 -21.76 10.07 38.29
C ILE A 12 -22.39 11.45 38.47
N ILE A 13 -21.62 12.45 38.91
CA ILE A 13 -22.17 13.77 39.25
C ILE A 13 -22.63 14.53 38.00
N VAL A 14 -21.81 14.58 36.96
CA VAL A 14 -22.15 15.28 35.71
C VAL A 14 -23.38 14.68 35.02
N PRO A 15 -23.51 13.35 34.84
CA PRO A 15 -24.71 12.75 34.25
C PRO A 15 -25.97 12.95 35.09
N LEU A 16 -25.87 12.86 36.42
CA LEU A 16 -27.00 13.14 37.31
C LEU A 16 -27.44 14.60 37.24
N GLY A 17 -26.51 15.56 37.14
CA GLY A 17 -26.81 16.97 36.94
C GLY A 17 -27.53 17.24 35.61
N ILE A 18 -27.06 16.63 34.52
CA ILE A 18 -27.70 16.72 33.20
C ILE A 18 -29.12 16.12 33.26
N LEU A 19 -29.29 14.95 33.88
CA LEU A 19 -30.60 14.30 34.05
C LEU A 19 -31.57 15.16 34.86
N PHE A 20 -31.09 15.78 35.94
CA PHE A 20 -31.91 16.63 36.79
C PHE A 20 -32.36 17.91 36.07
N ALA A 21 -31.45 18.55 35.33
CA ALA A 21 -31.78 19.68 34.48
C ALA A 21 -32.82 19.30 33.39
N TYR A 22 -32.61 18.15 32.73
CA TYR A 22 -33.56 17.59 31.77
C TYR A 22 -34.96 17.35 32.37
N TYR A 23 -35.03 16.83 33.60
CA TYR A 23 -36.29 16.59 34.29
C TYR A 23 -37.03 17.89 34.62
N LYS A 24 -36.29 18.93 35.03
CA LYS A 24 -36.86 20.23 35.36
C LYS A 24 -37.43 20.94 34.12
N ASP A 25 -36.70 20.94 33.01
CA ASP A 25 -37.16 21.49 31.73
C ASP A 25 -38.40 20.75 31.19
N TYR A 26 -38.43 19.42 31.31
CA TYR A 26 -39.63 18.64 30.97
C TYR A 26 -40.86 19.05 31.76
N LYS A 27 -40.72 19.30 33.07
CA LYS A 27 -41.83 19.70 33.93
C LYS A 27 -42.31 21.12 33.64
N GLN A 28 -41.40 22.04 33.30
CA GLN A 28 -41.74 23.45 33.05
C GLN A 28 -42.33 23.68 31.66
N ASN A 29 -41.77 23.06 30.59
CA ASN A 29 -42.23 23.32 29.23
C ASN A 29 -42.19 22.07 28.33
N LYS A 30 -43.20 21.20 28.48
CA LYS A 30 -43.28 19.88 27.82
C LYS A 30 -43.18 19.92 26.29
N ILE A 31 -43.74 20.95 25.64
CA ILE A 31 -43.79 21.05 24.17
C ILE A 31 -42.40 21.39 23.61
N GLU A 32 -41.75 22.39 24.21
CA GLU A 32 -40.42 22.85 23.81
C GLU A 32 -39.35 21.78 24.09
N PHE A 33 -39.46 21.10 25.24
CA PHE A 33 -38.63 19.96 25.59
C PHE A 33 -38.77 18.80 24.59
N LYS A 34 -39.99 18.45 24.18
CA LYS A 34 -40.23 17.40 23.17
C LYS A 34 -39.59 17.76 21.83
N ASN A 35 -39.63 19.04 21.43
CA ASN A 35 -38.99 19.53 20.20
C ASN A 35 -37.45 19.53 20.31
N SER A 36 -36.90 19.89 21.47
CA SER A 36 -35.46 19.82 21.74
C SER A 36 -34.94 18.38 21.66
N ILE A 37 -35.58 17.43 22.36
CA ILE A 37 -35.24 15.99 22.26
C ILE A 37 -35.32 15.49 20.83
N LYS A 38 -36.38 15.86 20.09
CA LYS A 38 -36.55 15.47 18.70
C LYS A 38 -35.42 16.01 17.82
N THR A 39 -34.91 17.20 18.11
CA THR A 39 -33.83 17.85 17.37
C THR A 39 -32.47 17.23 17.70
N VAL A 40 -32.16 17.06 18.99
CA VAL A 40 -30.94 16.38 19.47
C VAL A 40 -30.91 14.93 18.98
N GLY A 41 -32.03 14.20 19.08
CA GLY A 41 -32.16 12.83 18.59
C GLY A 41 -31.96 12.72 17.08
N LYS A 42 -32.49 13.66 16.28
CA LYS A 42 -32.20 13.74 14.84
C LYS A 42 -30.71 13.97 14.57
N GLY A 43 -30.06 14.87 15.33
CA GLY A 43 -28.62 15.13 15.21
C GLY A 43 -27.78 13.88 15.51
N LEU A 44 -28.11 13.15 16.58
CA LEU A 44 -27.44 11.90 16.95
C LEU A 44 -27.64 10.80 15.91
N ILE A 45 -28.85 10.63 15.38
CA ILE A 45 -29.13 9.67 14.31
C ILE A 45 -28.33 10.00 13.06
N ASN A 46 -28.28 11.27 12.64
CA ASN A 46 -27.46 11.70 11.51
C ASN A 46 -25.97 11.43 11.73
N GLY A 47 -25.47 11.66 12.96
CA GLY A 47 -24.09 11.34 13.33
C GLY A 47 -23.79 9.84 13.26
N ILE A 48 -24.70 8.99 13.74
CA ILE A 48 -24.58 7.53 13.66
C ILE A 48 -24.61 7.07 12.19
N ILE A 49 -25.54 7.60 11.38
CA ILE A 49 -25.61 7.29 9.95
C ILE A 49 -24.29 7.66 9.26
N LEU A 50 -23.73 8.83 9.54
CA LEU A 50 -22.45 9.25 8.99
C LEU A 50 -21.32 8.29 9.37
N LEU A 51 -21.26 7.85 10.64
CA LEU A 51 -20.26 6.88 11.10
C LEU A 51 -20.44 5.51 10.42
N VAL A 52 -21.67 5.06 10.20
CA VAL A 52 -21.97 3.83 9.47
C VAL A 52 -21.54 3.94 8.01
N ILE A 53 -21.79 5.07 7.35
CA ILE A 53 -21.34 5.31 5.97
C ILE A 53 -19.81 5.30 5.90
N ILE A 54 -19.13 6.02 6.80
CA ILE A 54 -17.66 6.07 6.82
C ILE A 54 -17.07 4.68 7.10
N GLY A 55 -17.61 3.96 8.09
CA GLY A 55 -17.18 2.60 8.42
C GLY A 55 -17.43 1.61 7.28
N GLY A 56 -18.59 1.72 6.62
CA GLY A 56 -18.95 0.93 5.45
C GLY A 56 -18.03 1.18 4.27
N LEU A 57 -17.74 2.45 3.96
CA LEU A 57 -16.79 2.83 2.91
C LEU A 57 -15.38 2.31 3.19
N LYS A 58 -14.92 2.38 4.44
CA LYS A 58 -13.62 1.84 4.85
C LYS A 58 -13.55 0.34 4.62
N MET A 59 -14.51 -0.43 5.12
CA MET A 59 -14.54 -1.89 4.89
C MET A 59 -14.63 -2.23 3.40
N ALA A 60 -15.51 -1.55 2.65
CA ALA A 60 -15.62 -1.76 1.21
C ALA A 60 -14.28 -1.48 0.50
N SER A 61 -13.56 -0.43 0.90
CA SER A 61 -12.26 -0.11 0.31
C SER A 61 -11.19 -1.17 0.56
N GLU A 62 -11.21 -1.86 1.70
CA GLU A 62 -10.24 -2.92 2.05
C GLU A 62 -10.54 -4.25 1.33
N PHE A 63 -11.81 -4.56 1.08
CA PHE A 63 -12.23 -5.84 0.48
C PHE A 63 -12.39 -5.80 -1.05
N ILE A 64 -12.81 -4.67 -1.62
CA ILE A 64 -13.23 -4.59 -3.02
C ILE A 64 -12.10 -4.07 -3.93
N ILE A 65 -11.20 -3.25 -3.38
CA ILE A 65 -10.13 -2.63 -4.16
C ILE A 65 -8.85 -3.44 -3.98
N PRO A 66 -8.08 -3.69 -5.04
CA PRO A 66 -8.34 -3.41 -6.46
C PRO A 66 -9.33 -4.42 -7.10
N PHE A 67 -10.17 -3.91 -8.01
CA PHE A 67 -11.27 -4.68 -8.62
C PHE A 67 -10.82 -5.81 -9.56
N ASN A 68 -9.60 -5.73 -10.10
CA ASN A 68 -9.08 -6.69 -11.07
C ASN A 68 -7.66 -7.12 -10.70
N LYS A 69 -7.57 -8.18 -9.89
CA LYS A 69 -6.30 -8.83 -9.52
C LYS A 69 -5.93 -10.00 -10.42
N ASP A 70 -6.70 -10.24 -11.49
CA ASP A 70 -6.54 -11.39 -12.38
C ASP A 70 -5.43 -11.15 -13.41
N HIS A 71 -4.29 -10.65 -12.92
CA HIS A 71 -3.07 -10.44 -13.68
C HIS A 71 -1.99 -11.42 -13.24
N GLY A 72 -2.31 -12.51 -12.57
CA GLY A 72 -1.41 -13.61 -12.25
C GLY A 72 -1.03 -14.45 -13.48
N ILE A 73 -1.07 -15.76 -13.35
CA ILE A 73 -0.71 -16.69 -14.43
C ILE A 73 -1.72 -16.65 -15.59
N GLU A 74 -2.99 -16.39 -15.27
CA GLU A 74 -4.12 -16.26 -16.20
C GLU A 74 -3.92 -15.16 -17.26
N PHE A 75 -3.12 -14.14 -16.96
CA PHE A 75 -2.83 -13.02 -17.87
C PHE A 75 -1.64 -13.29 -18.81
N ASN A 76 -0.99 -14.46 -18.73
CA ASN A 76 0.18 -14.76 -19.55
C ASN A 76 -0.06 -14.68 -21.06
N SER A 77 -1.25 -15.00 -21.55
CA SER A 77 -1.59 -14.89 -22.98
C SER A 77 -1.54 -13.44 -23.48
N GLU A 78 -1.96 -12.48 -22.65
CA GLU A 78 -1.86 -11.05 -22.95
C GLU A 78 -0.41 -10.57 -22.83
N ARG A 79 0.36 -11.10 -21.86
CA ARG A 79 1.79 -10.80 -21.74
C ARG A 79 2.58 -11.16 -22.99
N GLU A 80 2.30 -12.33 -23.56
CA GLU A 80 2.95 -12.78 -24.79
C GLU A 80 2.67 -11.83 -25.96
N LYS A 81 1.43 -11.34 -26.10
CA LYS A 81 1.05 -10.34 -27.12
C LYS A 81 1.76 -9.00 -26.90
N LEU A 82 1.98 -8.62 -25.65
CA LEU A 82 2.68 -7.38 -25.27
C LEU A 82 4.21 -7.53 -25.32
N GLY A 83 4.73 -8.75 -25.51
CA GLY A 83 6.16 -9.03 -25.49
C GLY A 83 6.81 -8.86 -24.11
N ILE A 84 6.04 -9.02 -23.03
CA ILE A 84 6.54 -8.95 -21.64
C ILE A 84 6.67 -10.36 -21.02
N PRO A 85 7.56 -10.56 -20.03
CA PRO A 85 7.83 -11.88 -19.47
C PRO A 85 6.63 -12.50 -18.78
N THR A 86 6.40 -13.80 -19.00
CA THR A 86 5.31 -14.56 -18.36
C THR A 86 5.66 -15.01 -16.94
N VAL A 87 4.65 -15.31 -16.13
CA VAL A 87 4.80 -15.95 -14.82
C VAL A 87 4.73 -17.47 -15.02
N ALA A 88 5.79 -18.20 -14.68
CA ALA A 88 5.78 -19.65 -14.82
C ALA A 88 4.89 -20.31 -13.75
N SER A 89 4.29 -21.45 -14.07
CA SER A 89 3.32 -22.15 -13.21
C SER A 89 3.89 -22.62 -11.87
N ASN A 90 5.21 -22.78 -11.77
CA ASN A 90 5.91 -23.16 -10.55
C ASN A 90 6.31 -21.97 -9.67
N TRP A 91 6.00 -20.73 -10.06
CA TRP A 91 6.23 -19.54 -9.25
C TRP A 91 5.21 -19.46 -8.13
N LYS A 92 5.62 -18.89 -6.99
CA LYS A 92 4.79 -18.74 -5.81
C LYS A 92 4.57 -17.28 -5.50
N ILE A 93 3.36 -16.97 -5.04
CA ILE A 93 3.07 -15.65 -4.47
C ILE A 93 3.74 -15.58 -3.09
N ASP A 94 4.48 -14.50 -2.86
CA ASP A 94 5.01 -14.21 -1.53
C ASP A 94 3.98 -13.41 -0.75
N ASN A 95 3.28 -14.10 0.17
CA ASN A 95 2.23 -13.49 0.98
C ASN A 95 2.74 -12.48 2.01
N HIS A 96 4.05 -12.45 2.32
CA HIS A 96 4.61 -11.51 3.29
C HIS A 96 4.81 -10.13 2.67
N TYR A 97 5.27 -10.09 1.42
CA TYR A 97 5.51 -8.84 0.69
C TYR A 97 4.36 -8.45 -0.24
N SER A 98 3.46 -9.36 -0.56
CA SER A 98 2.23 -9.03 -1.29
C SER A 98 1.26 -8.27 -0.39
N GLY A 99 0.60 -7.28 -0.96
CA GLY A 99 -0.35 -6.42 -0.25
C GLY A 99 -1.66 -6.28 -1.01
N GLN A 100 -2.46 -5.33 -0.56
CA GLN A 100 -3.73 -5.03 -1.22
C GLN A 100 -3.54 -4.59 -2.67
N PHE A 101 -2.55 -3.75 -2.95
CA PHE A 101 -2.28 -3.15 -4.26
C PHE A 101 -1.05 -3.72 -4.97
N GLU A 102 -0.51 -4.83 -4.48
CA GLU A 102 0.71 -5.40 -5.03
C GLU A 102 0.72 -6.92 -4.88
N THR A 103 1.06 -7.63 -5.94
CA THR A 103 1.34 -9.07 -5.88
C THR A 103 2.79 -9.32 -6.28
N GLN A 104 3.54 -9.98 -5.41
CA GLN A 104 4.90 -10.40 -5.69
C GLN A 104 4.95 -11.89 -5.97
N TRP A 105 5.38 -12.24 -7.18
CA TRP A 105 5.66 -13.60 -7.58
C TRP A 105 7.16 -13.88 -7.52
N TRP A 106 7.51 -15.06 -7.02
CA TRP A 106 8.88 -15.48 -6.83
C TRP A 106 9.12 -16.91 -7.32
N LYS A 107 10.27 -17.10 -7.96
CA LYS A 107 10.80 -18.41 -8.32
C LYS A 107 11.39 -19.08 -7.06
N PRO A 108 10.95 -20.30 -6.67
CA PRO A 108 11.41 -20.94 -5.44
C PRO A 108 12.92 -21.20 -5.36
N ASN A 109 13.57 -21.43 -6.50
CA ASN A 109 15.01 -21.64 -6.62
C ASN A 109 15.59 -20.62 -7.61
N PRO A 110 15.82 -19.37 -7.19
CA PRO A 110 16.37 -18.34 -8.05
C PRO A 110 17.88 -18.58 -8.10
N ARG A 111 18.36 -19.26 -9.15
CA ARG A 111 19.80 -19.36 -9.42
C ARG A 111 20.19 -18.33 -10.46
N ASN A 112 19.60 -18.40 -11.66
CA ASN A 112 19.83 -17.43 -12.72
C ASN A 112 18.54 -17.04 -13.45
N GLY A 113 18.59 -15.87 -14.08
CA GLY A 113 17.55 -15.33 -14.95
C GLY A 113 16.41 -14.63 -14.20
N HIS A 114 15.23 -14.63 -14.83
CA HIS A 114 14.01 -14.05 -14.27
C HIS A 114 13.59 -14.81 -13.01
N PHE A 115 13.49 -14.11 -11.88
CA PHE A 115 13.25 -14.76 -10.59
C PHE A 115 12.16 -14.12 -9.74
N LYS A 116 11.84 -12.84 -9.97
CA LYS A 116 10.80 -12.12 -9.25
C LYS A 116 10.03 -11.23 -10.20
N LYS A 117 8.70 -11.23 -10.07
CA LYS A 117 7.81 -10.27 -10.74
C LYS A 117 6.97 -9.57 -9.70
N ILE A 118 6.87 -8.26 -9.81
CA ILE A 118 5.97 -7.43 -9.00
C ILE A 118 4.89 -6.89 -9.92
N ILE A 119 3.65 -7.08 -9.51
CA ILE A 119 2.47 -6.59 -10.20
C ILE A 119 1.83 -5.55 -9.30
N GLU A 120 1.84 -4.28 -9.73
CA GLU A 120 1.21 -3.18 -9.00
C GLU A 120 -0.18 -2.90 -9.56
N TYR A 121 -1.18 -2.83 -8.68
CA TYR A 121 -2.57 -2.55 -9.05
C TYR A 121 -2.96 -1.13 -8.65
N GLY A 122 -3.62 -0.43 -9.56
CA GLY A 122 -4.44 0.73 -9.25
C GLY A 122 -5.84 0.30 -8.80
N ILE A 123 -6.70 1.27 -8.50
CA ILE A 123 -8.07 1.00 -8.03
C ILE A 123 -8.83 0.14 -9.05
N PHE A 124 -8.75 0.52 -10.33
CA PHE A 124 -9.50 -0.11 -11.41
C PHE A 124 -8.66 -1.07 -12.26
N ASN A 125 -7.40 -0.70 -12.52
CA ASN A 125 -6.54 -1.39 -13.47
C ASN A 125 -5.14 -1.59 -12.91
N ILE A 126 -4.38 -2.49 -13.52
CA ILE A 126 -2.94 -2.63 -13.31
C ILE A 126 -2.19 -1.35 -13.67
N LYS A 127 -1.09 -1.06 -12.96
CA LYS A 127 -0.25 0.12 -13.18
C LYS A 127 1.07 -0.28 -13.85
N PRO A 128 2.14 -0.63 -13.12
CA PRO A 128 3.26 -1.31 -13.76
C PRO A 128 3.43 -2.78 -13.35
N GLU A 129 4.09 -3.52 -14.24
CA GLU A 129 4.76 -4.77 -13.92
C GLU A 129 6.27 -4.56 -13.88
N THR A 130 6.92 -5.10 -12.85
CA THR A 130 8.37 -5.06 -12.70
C THR A 130 8.92 -6.48 -12.67
N ASP A 131 9.80 -6.80 -13.60
CA ASP A 131 10.46 -8.10 -13.75
C ASP A 131 11.92 -7.99 -13.32
N TYR A 132 12.33 -8.81 -12.37
CA TYR A 132 13.67 -8.81 -11.79
C TYR A 132 14.48 -10.02 -12.23
N TYR A 133 15.74 -9.73 -12.57
CA TYR A 133 16.69 -10.67 -13.10
C TYR A 133 17.95 -10.64 -12.25
N GLN A 134 18.51 -11.83 -12.05
CA GLN A 134 19.78 -12.00 -11.37
C GLN A 134 20.68 -12.90 -12.22
N ASN A 135 21.97 -12.63 -12.13
CA ASN A 135 23.01 -13.43 -12.75
C ASN A 135 24.10 -13.66 -11.71
N GLU A 136 24.29 -14.91 -11.28
CA GLU A 136 25.29 -15.29 -10.29
C GLU A 136 26.72 -14.94 -10.72
N ASN A 137 26.98 -14.86 -12.03
CA ASN A 137 28.28 -14.47 -12.58
C ASN A 137 28.61 -12.99 -12.33
N ILE A 138 27.60 -12.14 -12.08
CA ILE A 138 27.76 -10.69 -11.88
C ILE A 138 27.29 -10.31 -10.47
N LYS A 139 28.06 -10.73 -9.46
CA LYS A 139 27.74 -10.51 -8.05
C LYS A 139 27.48 -9.02 -7.74
N GLY A 140 26.45 -8.78 -6.93
CA GLY A 140 26.07 -7.43 -6.48
C GLY A 140 25.39 -6.57 -7.55
N THR A 141 25.12 -7.11 -8.75
CA THR A 141 24.37 -6.42 -9.80
C THR A 141 22.99 -7.04 -9.97
N PHE A 142 21.96 -6.19 -9.96
CA PHE A 142 20.58 -6.60 -10.21
C PHE A 142 20.04 -5.85 -11.42
N ALA A 143 19.39 -6.56 -12.33
CA ALA A 143 18.75 -5.95 -13.49
C ALA A 143 17.23 -6.11 -13.33
N TRP A 144 16.47 -5.08 -13.68
CA TRP A 144 15.01 -5.21 -13.78
C TRP A 144 14.44 -4.40 -14.93
N SER A 145 13.34 -4.88 -15.48
CA SER A 145 12.54 -4.15 -16.44
C SER A 145 11.21 -3.75 -15.82
N LYS A 146 10.69 -2.58 -16.19
CA LYS A 146 9.40 -2.08 -15.74
C LYS A 146 8.52 -1.77 -16.96
N TYR A 147 7.42 -2.48 -17.10
CA TYR A 147 6.38 -2.22 -18.10
C TYR A 147 5.29 -1.35 -17.49
N ASP A 148 5.02 -0.20 -18.10
CA ASP A 148 3.94 0.72 -17.73
C ASP A 148 2.73 0.46 -18.64
N PHE A 149 1.60 0.00 -18.08
CA PHE A 149 0.40 -0.33 -18.86
C PHE A 149 -0.33 0.89 -19.40
N GLU A 150 -0.22 2.05 -18.75
CA GLU A 150 -0.86 3.29 -19.21
C GLU A 150 -0.13 3.84 -20.43
N LYS A 151 1.22 3.85 -20.37
CA LYS A 151 2.07 4.39 -21.44
C LYS A 151 2.44 3.36 -22.50
N LYS A 152 2.26 2.07 -22.21
CA LYS A 152 2.71 0.95 -23.05
C LYS A 152 4.21 1.01 -23.36
N THR A 153 5.00 1.39 -22.36
CA THR A 153 6.46 1.55 -22.49
C THR A 153 7.20 0.64 -21.52
N ILE A 154 8.33 0.08 -21.97
CA ILE A 154 9.27 -0.66 -21.13
C ILE A 154 10.47 0.22 -20.82
N GLN A 155 10.86 0.24 -19.55
CA GLN A 155 12.10 0.83 -19.06
C GLN A 155 12.99 -0.25 -18.47
N TYR A 156 14.30 -0.10 -18.62
CA TYR A 156 15.29 -1.06 -18.13
C TYR A 156 16.22 -0.40 -17.13
N PHE A 157 16.53 -1.13 -16.07
CA PHE A 157 17.30 -0.60 -14.97
C PHE A 157 18.36 -1.58 -14.51
N LEU A 158 19.41 -1.01 -13.95
CA LEU A 158 20.55 -1.75 -13.43
C LEU A 158 20.95 -1.15 -12.08
N GLY A 159 20.90 -1.97 -11.04
CA GLY A 159 21.47 -1.69 -9.73
C GLY A 159 22.87 -2.27 -9.66
N LYS A 160 23.89 -1.41 -9.52
CA LYS A 160 25.30 -1.81 -9.34
C LYS A 160 25.84 -1.32 -7.99
N PRO A 161 26.85 -1.98 -7.41
CA PRO A 161 27.51 -1.49 -6.20
C PRO A 161 28.06 -0.08 -6.43
N ASN A 162 27.91 0.80 -5.44
CA ASN A 162 28.47 2.14 -5.49
C ASN A 162 29.92 2.12 -4.98
N GLU A 163 30.89 2.19 -5.87
CA GLU A 163 32.32 2.27 -5.51
C GLU A 163 32.68 3.52 -4.70
N LYS A 164 31.80 4.54 -4.66
CA LYS A 164 31.94 5.77 -3.85
C LYS A 164 31.01 5.75 -2.64
N GLU A 165 30.84 4.61 -2.00
CA GLU A 165 30.06 4.45 -0.76
C GLU A 165 30.60 5.34 0.37
N ILE A 166 31.91 5.58 0.39
CA ILE A 166 32.57 6.50 1.31
C ILE A 166 33.38 7.52 0.50
N SER A 167 33.05 8.80 0.62
CA SER A 167 33.78 9.90 -0.01
C SER A 167 34.18 10.95 1.03
N VAL A 168 35.29 11.64 0.82
CA VAL A 168 35.76 12.71 1.72
C VAL A 168 35.37 14.06 1.11
N THR A 169 34.68 14.91 1.88
CA THR A 169 34.37 16.29 1.45
C THR A 169 35.63 17.14 1.42
N GLU A 170 35.60 18.28 0.70
CA GLU A 170 36.71 19.26 0.70
C GLU A 170 37.07 19.75 2.12
N SER A 171 36.15 19.65 3.07
CA SER A 171 36.34 19.95 4.49
C SER A 171 36.83 18.77 5.34
N GLY A 172 37.24 17.65 4.73
CA GLY A 172 37.75 16.46 5.43
C GLY A 172 36.69 15.59 6.13
N LYS A 173 35.39 15.79 5.87
CA LYS A 173 34.31 14.98 6.50
C LYS A 173 33.96 13.78 5.62
N LEU A 174 33.69 12.63 6.24
CA LEU A 174 33.21 11.44 5.55
C LEU A 174 31.75 11.62 5.13
N LYS A 175 31.46 11.40 3.85
CA LYS A 175 30.14 11.38 3.25
C LYS A 175 29.83 9.96 2.81
N TYR A 176 28.80 9.39 3.42
CA TYR A 176 28.28 8.07 3.10
C TYR A 176 27.26 8.18 1.95
N GLY A 177 27.55 7.52 0.84
CA GLY A 177 26.65 7.36 -0.30
C GLY A 177 25.70 6.19 -0.11
N LYS A 178 24.69 6.07 -0.99
CA LYS A 178 23.90 4.84 -1.07
C LYS A 178 24.81 3.69 -1.55
N PRO A 179 24.67 2.47 -1.03
CA PRO A 179 25.52 1.33 -1.41
C PRO A 179 25.28 0.84 -2.85
N THR A 180 24.17 1.24 -3.47
CA THR A 180 23.80 0.84 -4.83
C THR A 180 23.46 2.07 -5.67
N ILE A 181 23.97 2.12 -6.90
CA ILE A 181 23.59 3.09 -7.92
C ILE A 181 22.58 2.43 -8.85
N ILE A 182 21.45 3.10 -9.08
CA ILE A 182 20.43 2.68 -10.04
C ILE A 182 20.62 3.50 -11.31
N VAL A 183 20.84 2.83 -12.44
CA VAL A 183 21.03 3.44 -13.75
C VAL A 183 19.91 2.97 -14.69
N ASN A 184 19.32 3.90 -15.43
CA ASN A 184 18.43 3.57 -16.54
C ASN A 184 19.29 3.24 -17.77
N ILE A 185 19.06 2.08 -18.37
CA ILE A 185 19.86 1.54 -19.46
C ILE A 185 18.98 1.21 -20.66
N ASN A 186 19.59 1.02 -21.83
CA ASN A 186 18.85 0.58 -23.01
C ASN A 186 18.66 -0.96 -22.99
N LYS A 187 17.80 -1.45 -23.89
CA LYS A 187 17.47 -2.88 -24.01
C LYS A 187 18.69 -3.74 -24.35
N ASP A 188 19.56 -3.27 -25.23
CA ASP A 188 20.73 -4.04 -25.69
C ASP A 188 21.74 -4.24 -24.57
N GLU A 189 21.97 -3.20 -23.78
CA GLU A 189 22.79 -3.26 -22.57
C GLU A 189 22.15 -4.20 -21.53
N PHE A 190 20.83 -4.09 -21.32
CA PHE A 190 20.08 -4.92 -20.38
C PHE A 190 20.22 -6.42 -20.70
N ASN A 191 20.14 -6.78 -21.99
CA ASN A 191 20.25 -8.16 -22.44
C ASN A 191 21.57 -8.83 -22.03
N ASN A 192 22.66 -8.06 -21.88
CA ASN A 192 23.94 -8.58 -21.43
C ASN A 192 23.93 -9.08 -19.97
N TYR A 193 22.97 -8.61 -19.15
CA TYR A 193 22.87 -8.96 -17.73
C TYR A 193 21.87 -10.08 -17.45
N ILE A 194 20.92 -10.32 -18.35
CA ILE A 194 19.88 -11.36 -18.17
C ILE A 194 20.22 -12.68 -18.85
N THR A 195 21.14 -12.67 -19.83
CA THR A 195 21.50 -13.86 -20.59
C THR A 195 22.50 -14.69 -19.78
N GLU A 196 22.19 -15.97 -19.54
CA GLU A 196 23.15 -16.94 -19.01
C GLU A 196 24.29 -17.08 -20.04
N LYS A 197 25.48 -16.59 -19.69
CA LYS A 197 26.72 -16.95 -20.36
C LYS A 197 27.39 -18.07 -19.58
#